data_AF-A0A534SUJ8-F1
#
_entry.id   AF-A0A534SUJ8-F1
#
_cell.length_a   1.000
_cell.length_b   1.000
_cell.length_c   1.000
_cell.angle_alpha   90.00
_cell.angle_beta   90.00
_cell.angle_gamma   90.00
#
_symmetry.space_group_name_H-M   'P 1'
#
loop_
_entity.id
_entity.type
_entity.pdbx_description
1 polymer ?
#
loop_
_entity_poly.entity_id
_entity_poly.type
_entity_poly.pdbx_seq_one_letter_code
_entity_poly.pdbx_strand_id
1 'polypeptide(L)'
;MAKPRQTWLRTASVAAAALGAALLIGSPMRRTPSALSHARDRRIPSVAAVAMMPAPESIPAAASVLQPPPATATLEGVSLLGDVRQAMFRTPTETITLTEGAQLGDRRATRIGAEGVELREPSGRLRMVGIGGRVPIE
;
A
#
# COMPACT_ATOMS: atom_id res chain seq x y z
N MET A 1 -46.57 -29.63 15.25
CA MET A 1 -45.85 -30.89 15.48
C MET A 1 -44.56 -30.87 14.67
N ALA A 2 -43.46 -31.33 15.26
CA ALA A 2 -42.09 -31.05 14.83
C ALA A 2 -41.44 -32.16 13.98
N LYS A 3 -40.39 -31.74 13.22
CA LYS A 3 -39.25 -32.50 12.64
C LYS A 3 -39.49 -33.35 11.39
N PRO A 4 -38.51 -33.30 10.46
CA PRO A 4 -37.36 -34.20 10.60
C PRO A 4 -36.02 -33.47 10.86
N ARG A 5 -35.26 -34.00 11.83
CA ARG A 5 -33.82 -33.76 12.02
C ARG A 5 -33.05 -34.93 11.42
N GLN A 6 -31.95 -34.60 10.76
CA GLN A 6 -30.67 -35.32 10.71
C GLN A 6 -30.62 -36.76 10.16
N THR A 7 -29.83 -36.90 9.10
CA THR A 7 -28.73 -37.88 8.93
C THR A 7 -27.78 -37.24 7.91
N TRP A 8 -26.71 -36.53 8.28
CA TRP A 8 -25.41 -37.06 8.74
C TRP A 8 -24.95 -38.25 7.89
N LEU A 9 -23.96 -38.04 7.02
CA LEU A 9 -22.91 -38.97 6.54
C LEU A 9 -22.06 -38.22 5.48
N ARG A 10 -20.95 -37.58 5.87
CA ARG A 10 -19.58 -38.13 5.98
C ARG A 10 -18.81 -38.21 4.65
N THR A 11 -17.86 -37.28 4.50
CA THR A 11 -16.59 -37.40 3.76
C THR A 11 -15.73 -36.25 4.29
N ALA A 12 -14.88 -36.35 5.32
CA ALA A 12 -13.80 -37.29 5.63
C ALA A 12 -12.75 -37.39 4.50
N SER A 13 -11.50 -37.04 4.86
CA SER A 13 -10.23 -37.07 4.10
C SER A 13 -9.85 -35.70 3.50
N VAL A 14 -8.67 -35.13 3.76
CA VAL A 14 -7.34 -35.72 3.93
C VAL A 14 -6.49 -34.88 4.89
N ALA A 15 -5.80 -35.55 5.81
CA ALA A 15 -4.68 -35.03 6.58
C ALA A 15 -3.40 -35.06 5.74
N ALA A 16 -2.56 -34.02 5.81
CA ALA A 16 -1.16 -34.11 5.43
C ALA A 16 -0.33 -33.17 6.30
N ALA A 17 0.46 -33.78 7.19
CA ALA A 17 1.55 -33.17 7.91
C ALA A 17 2.75 -32.97 6.97
N ALA A 18 3.46 -31.86 7.11
CA ALA A 18 4.85 -31.76 6.66
C ALA A 18 5.62 -30.74 7.51
N LEU A 19 6.68 -31.25 8.12
CA LEU A 19 7.73 -30.57 8.87
C LEU A 19 8.52 -29.53 8.05
N GLY A 20 9.17 -28.60 8.77
CA GLY A 20 10.44 -27.97 8.36
C GLY A 20 10.33 -26.45 8.23
N ALA A 21 11.30 -25.62 8.64
CA ALA A 21 12.52 -25.77 9.41
C ALA A 21 12.90 -24.36 9.87
N ALA A 22 13.45 -24.24 11.07
CA ALA A 22 14.09 -23.01 11.57
C ALA A 22 15.41 -22.73 10.82
N LEU A 23 15.77 -21.44 10.67
CA LEU A 23 17.06 -20.82 10.30
C LEU A 23 16.72 -19.60 9.40
N LEU A 24 17.10 -18.34 9.65
CA LEU A 24 18.45 -17.86 9.91
C LEU A 24 18.45 -16.53 10.70
N ILE A 25 19.36 -16.50 11.66
CA ILE A 25 19.97 -15.36 12.34
C ILE A 25 20.63 -14.42 11.31
N GLY A 26 20.52 -13.10 11.50
CA GLY A 26 21.25 -12.15 10.66
C GLY A 26 21.04 -10.67 10.99
N SER A 27 21.31 -10.26 12.23
CA SER A 27 21.59 -8.84 12.51
C SER A 27 23.09 -8.57 12.29
N PRO A 28 23.44 -7.47 11.61
CA PRO A 28 24.44 -6.62 12.23
C PRO A 28 24.13 -5.12 12.14
N MET A 29 24.28 -4.55 13.33
CA MET A 29 24.56 -3.16 13.69
C MET A 29 25.51 -2.38 12.76
N ARG A 30 25.28 -1.06 12.77
CA ARG A 30 26.24 0.07 12.65
C ARG A 30 26.73 0.45 11.25
N ARG A 31 26.42 1.71 10.88
CA ARG A 31 27.40 2.83 10.87
C ARG A 31 26.69 4.18 10.61
N THR A 32 26.66 5.02 11.64
CA THR A 32 26.74 6.49 11.55
C THR A 32 28.17 6.81 12.05
N PRO A 33 28.98 7.61 11.33
CA PRO A 33 28.91 9.08 11.33
C PRO A 33 29.13 9.63 9.88
N SER A 34 28.97 10.90 9.52
CA SER A 34 29.63 12.09 10.04
C SER A 34 28.95 13.35 9.52
N ALA A 35 29.08 14.40 10.31
CA ALA A 35 28.53 15.71 10.12
C ALA A 35 29.37 16.60 9.17
N LEU A 36 28.78 17.77 8.88
CA LEU A 36 29.40 19.06 8.57
C LEU A 36 30.07 19.18 7.19
N SER A 37 29.49 20.00 6.31
CA SER A 37 29.68 21.46 6.23
C SER A 37 30.84 21.80 5.31
N HIS A 38 30.52 22.21 4.09
CA HIS A 38 31.36 23.16 3.38
C HIS A 38 30.52 24.32 2.91
N ALA A 39 30.60 25.36 3.72
CA ALA A 39 30.31 26.73 3.35
C ALA A 39 31.15 27.12 2.12
N ARG A 40 30.48 27.82 1.21
CA ARG A 40 30.91 29.12 0.68
C ARG A 40 32.29 29.13 0.02
N ASP A 41 32.31 29.17 -1.31
CA ASP A 41 33.23 30.10 -1.93
C ASP A 41 32.57 30.90 -3.06
N ARG A 42 32.79 32.20 -2.95
CA ARG A 42 32.14 33.29 -3.66
C ARG A 42 33.24 33.87 -4.52
N ARG A 43 33.24 33.61 -5.84
CA ARG A 43 33.98 34.45 -6.77
C ARG A 43 33.21 34.66 -8.07
N ILE A 44 32.75 35.90 -8.19
CA ILE A 44 32.30 36.54 -9.42
C ILE A 44 33.55 37.11 -10.09
N PRO A 45 33.69 36.95 -11.42
CA PRO A 45 34.25 38.02 -12.24
C PRO A 45 33.19 38.53 -13.22
N SER A 46 32.92 39.82 -13.10
CA SER A 46 32.15 40.63 -14.05
C SER A 46 33.02 40.94 -15.26
N VAL A 47 32.53 40.65 -16.47
CA VAL A 47 33.02 41.29 -17.70
C VAL A 47 31.83 41.49 -18.65
N ALA A 48 31.63 42.74 -19.06
CA ALA A 48 30.56 43.21 -19.92
C ALA A 48 30.75 42.79 -21.39
N ALA A 49 29.64 42.46 -22.06
CA ALA A 49 29.51 42.57 -23.52
C ALA A 49 28.04 42.81 -23.86
N VAL A 50 27.76 43.99 -24.43
CA VAL A 50 26.45 44.41 -24.95
C VAL A 50 26.21 43.69 -26.27
N ALA A 51 25.08 43.00 -26.42
CA ALA A 51 24.54 42.64 -27.73
C ALA A 51 23.01 42.45 -27.66
N MET A 52 22.31 43.33 -28.39
CA MET A 52 20.99 43.18 -29.05
C MET A 52 19.88 42.41 -28.34
N MET A 53 18.79 43.13 -28.03
CA MET A 53 17.46 42.58 -27.77
C MET A 53 17.03 41.62 -28.90
N PRO A 54 16.39 40.50 -28.52
CA PRO A 54 15.12 40.13 -29.10
C PRO A 54 14.00 40.30 -28.05
N ALA A 55 12.80 40.59 -28.52
CA ALA A 55 11.59 40.69 -27.71
C ALA A 55 11.44 39.51 -26.73
N PRO A 56 10.82 39.68 -25.55
CA PRO A 56 10.46 38.54 -24.73
C PRO A 56 9.42 37.73 -25.50
N GLU A 57 9.86 36.69 -26.19
CA GLU A 57 8.99 35.59 -26.56
C GLU A 57 8.33 35.11 -25.27
N SER A 58 7.03 35.40 -25.14
CA SER A 58 6.21 34.79 -24.11
C SER A 58 6.21 33.30 -24.40
N ILE A 59 7.13 32.58 -23.78
CA ILE A 59 7.06 31.13 -23.66
C ILE A 59 5.71 30.89 -22.99
N PRO A 60 4.73 30.25 -23.64
CA PRO A 60 3.51 29.87 -22.95
C PRO A 60 3.96 28.96 -21.81
N ALA A 61 3.79 29.44 -20.58
CA ALA A 61 4.01 28.62 -19.40
C ALA A 61 3.12 27.39 -19.61
N ALA A 62 3.73 26.26 -19.93
CA ALA A 62 3.00 24.99 -20.00
C ALA A 62 2.29 24.89 -18.66
N ALA A 63 0.96 25.00 -18.70
CA ALA A 63 0.15 24.85 -17.52
C ALA A 63 0.43 23.44 -17.02
N SER A 64 1.30 23.33 -16.02
CA SER A 64 1.57 22.07 -15.36
C SER A 64 0.28 21.75 -14.62
N VAL A 65 -0.58 20.98 -15.29
CA VAL A 65 -1.83 20.51 -14.70
C VAL A 65 -1.39 19.56 -13.60
N LEU A 66 -1.32 20.10 -12.38
CA LEU A 66 -1.00 19.37 -11.17
C LEU A 66 -2.15 18.39 -10.96
N GLN A 67 -1.94 17.15 -11.39
CA GLN A 67 -2.90 16.08 -11.19
C GLN A 67 -3.00 15.85 -9.67
N PRO A 68 -4.23 15.79 -9.11
CA PRO A 68 -4.40 15.59 -7.68
C PRO A 68 -3.75 14.28 -7.23
N PRO A 69 -3.19 14.23 -6.02
CA PRO A 69 -2.57 13.02 -5.51
C PRO A 69 -3.61 11.91 -5.40
N PRO A 70 -3.22 10.65 -5.65
CA PRO A 70 -4.18 9.57 -5.69
C PRO A 70 -4.86 9.37 -4.35
N ALA A 71 -6.18 9.15 -4.36
CA ALA A 71 -6.92 8.86 -3.14
C ALA A 71 -6.39 7.55 -2.51
N THR A 72 -6.17 7.55 -1.20
CA THR A 72 -5.65 6.38 -0.48
C THR A 72 -6.55 5.97 0.69
N ALA A 73 -6.70 4.66 0.86
CA ALA A 73 -7.29 4.03 2.02
C ALA A 73 -6.21 3.45 2.93
N THR A 74 -6.37 3.61 4.24
CA THR A 74 -5.48 3.04 5.25
C THR A 74 -6.19 1.90 5.95
N LEU A 75 -5.56 0.72 6.04
CA LEU A 75 -6.11 -0.39 6.81
C LEU A 75 -6.02 -0.07 8.31
N GLU A 76 -7.15 0.12 8.99
CA GLU A 76 -7.18 0.44 10.43
C GLU A 76 -7.25 -0.82 11.30
N GLY A 77 -7.94 -1.86 10.82
CA GLY A 77 -8.17 -3.04 11.63
C GLY A 77 -8.64 -4.24 10.81
N VAL A 78 -8.45 -5.42 11.39
CA VAL A 78 -9.03 -6.68 10.93
C VAL A 78 -9.77 -7.32 12.09
N SER A 79 -10.94 -7.90 11.81
CA SER A 79 -11.75 -8.65 12.77
C SER A 79 -11.95 -10.06 12.25
N LEU A 80 -11.62 -11.04 13.09
CA LEU A 80 -11.77 -12.46 12.83
C LEU A 80 -12.66 -13.04 13.92
N LEU A 81 -13.93 -13.30 13.60
CA LEU A 81 -14.91 -13.85 14.55
C LEU A 81 -15.54 -15.11 13.97
N GLY A 82 -15.08 -16.27 14.45
CA GLY A 82 -15.46 -17.57 13.88
C GLY A 82 -15.06 -17.61 12.40
N ASP A 83 -16.06 -17.79 11.53
CA ASP A 83 -15.87 -17.81 10.07
C ASP A 83 -15.99 -16.44 9.42
N VAL A 84 -16.37 -15.40 10.18
CA VAL A 84 -16.51 -14.04 9.66
C VAL A 84 -15.16 -13.34 9.69
N ARG A 85 -14.73 -12.88 8.52
CA ARG A 85 -13.47 -12.14 8.32
C ARG A 85 -13.76 -10.78 7.71
N GLN A 86 -13.40 -9.73 8.44
CA GLN A 86 -13.65 -8.36 8.06
C GLN A 86 -12.39 -7.51 8.18
N ALA A 87 -12.27 -6.51 7.31
CA ALA A 87 -11.20 -5.52 7.34
C ALA A 87 -11.79 -4.12 7.23
N MET A 88 -11.28 -3.20 8.03
CA MET A 88 -11.76 -1.81 8.07
C MET A 88 -10.72 -0.89 7.45
N PHE A 89 -11.09 -0.20 6.38
CA PHE A 89 -10.26 0.75 5.66
C PHE A 89 -10.76 2.17 5.89
N ARG A 90 -9.89 3.05 6.38
CA ARG A 90 -10.17 4.48 6.48
C ARG A 90 -9.75 5.19 5.21
N THR A 91 -10.71 5.79 4.55
CA THR A 91 -10.52 6.72 3.43
C THR A 91 -10.58 8.16 3.95
N PRO A 92 -10.26 9.17 3.12
CA PRO A 92 -10.42 10.58 3.52
C PRO A 92 -11.87 10.95 3.84
N THR A 93 -12.83 10.29 3.20
CA THR A 93 -14.26 10.61 3.31
C THR A 93 -14.98 9.75 4.36
N GLU A 94 -14.60 8.48 4.48
CA GLU A 94 -15.35 7.52 5.30
C GLU A 94 -14.52 6.27 5.71
N THR A 95 -15.11 5.42 6.54
CA THR A 95 -14.57 4.09 6.84
C THR A 95 -15.36 3.03 6.08
N ILE A 96 -14.66 2.18 5.34
CA ILE A 96 -15.21 1.09 4.52
C ILE A 96 -14.89 -0.24 5.19
N THR A 97 -15.88 -1.11 5.33
CA THR A 97 -15.69 -2.49 5.81
C THR A 97 -15.72 -3.46 4.65
N LEU A 98 -14.65 -4.24 4.50
CA LEU A 98 -14.51 -5.26 3.46
C LEU A 98 -14.61 -6.66 4.06
N THR A 99 -15.26 -7.55 3.32
CA THR A 99 -15.20 -9.01 3.51
C THR A 99 -14.36 -9.65 2.42
N GLU A 100 -14.04 -10.92 2.56
CA GLU A 100 -13.37 -11.67 1.48
C GLU A 100 -14.23 -11.65 0.22
N GLY A 101 -13.59 -11.33 -0.91
CA GLY A 101 -14.21 -11.16 -2.21
C GLY A 101 -14.71 -9.74 -2.50
N ALA A 102 -14.76 -8.84 -1.52
CA ALA A 102 -15.18 -7.45 -1.70
C ALA A 102 -14.15 -6.62 -2.48
N GLN A 103 -14.58 -5.51 -3.08
CA GLN A 103 -13.73 -4.59 -3.83
C GLN A 103 -13.33 -3.36 -3.02
N LEU A 104 -12.14 -2.83 -3.32
CA LEU A 104 -11.56 -1.60 -2.78
C LEU A 104 -10.90 -0.84 -3.93
N GLY A 105 -11.60 0.13 -4.49
CA GLY A 105 -11.27 0.67 -5.82
C GLY A 105 -11.20 -0.48 -6.84
N ASP A 106 -10.17 -0.49 -7.66
CA ASP A 106 -9.95 -1.58 -8.64
C ASP A 106 -9.42 -2.91 -8.05
N ARG A 107 -9.23 -3.00 -6.73
CA ARG A 107 -8.60 -4.17 -6.07
C ARG A 107 -9.63 -5.05 -5.42
N ARG A 108 -9.37 -6.36 -5.35
CA ARG A 108 -10.25 -7.32 -4.67
C ARG A 108 -9.59 -7.90 -3.43
N ALA A 109 -10.28 -7.87 -2.29
CA ALA A 109 -9.87 -8.61 -1.10
C ALA A 109 -9.99 -10.11 -1.38
N THR A 110 -8.87 -10.83 -1.35
CA THR A 110 -8.82 -12.27 -1.62
C THR A 110 -8.72 -13.09 -0.35
N ARG A 111 -8.07 -12.56 0.68
CA ARG A 111 -7.93 -13.19 1.99
C ARG A 111 -7.83 -12.13 3.07
N ILE A 112 -8.49 -12.35 4.20
CA ILE A 112 -8.39 -11.48 5.38
C ILE A 112 -7.89 -12.34 6.55
N GLY A 113 -6.74 -11.96 7.11
CA GLY A 113 -6.07 -12.68 8.19
C GLY A 113 -5.58 -11.76 9.30
N ALA A 114 -4.94 -12.33 10.31
CA ALA A 114 -4.42 -11.57 11.45
C ALA A 114 -3.33 -10.57 11.03
N GLU A 115 -2.59 -10.90 9.97
CA GLU A 115 -1.53 -10.06 9.40
C GLU A 115 -2.08 -8.87 8.60
N GLY A 116 -3.35 -8.90 8.21
CA GLY A 116 -3.96 -7.88 7.36
C GLY A 116 -4.78 -8.46 6.21
N VAL A 117 -4.78 -7.77 5.07
CA VAL A 117 -5.60 -8.09 3.91
C VAL A 117 -4.75 -8.35 2.68
N GLU A 118 -4.99 -9.47 2.01
CA GLU A 118 -4.42 -9.77 0.72
C GLU A 118 -5.32 -9.23 -0.39
N LEU A 119 -4.82 -8.21 -1.10
CA LEU A 119 -5.51 -7.58 -2.21
C LEU A 119 -4.96 -8.10 -3.54
N ARG A 120 -5.86 -8.52 -4.43
CA ARG A 120 -5.55 -8.76 -5.83
C ARG A 120 -5.66 -7.45 -6.59
N GLU A 121 -4.57 -7.06 -7.23
CA GLU A 121 -4.50 -5.92 -8.14
C GLU A 121 -5.15 -6.23 -9.50
N PRO A 122 -5.49 -5.21 -10.30
CA PRO A 122 -5.98 -5.39 -11.67
C PRO A 122 -5.02 -6.18 -12.57
N SER A 123 -3.72 -6.08 -12.27
CA SER A 123 -2.65 -6.86 -12.91
C SER A 123 -2.70 -8.36 -12.60
N GLY A 124 -3.56 -8.78 -11.66
CA GLY A 124 -3.61 -10.14 -11.12
C GLY A 124 -2.60 -10.41 -10.01
N ARG A 125 -1.68 -9.47 -9.71
CA ARG A 125 -0.72 -9.62 -8.62
C ARG A 125 -1.41 -9.57 -7.26
N LEU A 126 -0.91 -10.37 -6.33
CA LEU A 126 -1.38 -10.39 -4.94
C LEU A 126 -0.45 -9.53 -4.09
N ARG A 127 -1.03 -8.69 -3.23
CA ARG A 127 -0.30 -7.81 -2.32
C ARG A 127 -0.90 -7.89 -0.93
N MET A 128 -0.07 -8.20 0.06
CA MET A 128 -0.44 -8.14 1.47
C MET A 128 -0.38 -6.69 1.97
N VAL A 129 -1.42 -6.26 2.68
CA VAL A 129 -1.52 -4.95 3.32
C VAL A 129 -1.76 -5.17 4.79
N GLY A 130 -0.77 -4.81 5.62
CA GLY A 130 -0.88 -4.84 7.08
C GLY A 130 -1.58 -3.61 7.64
N ILE A 131 -1.92 -3.65 8.92
CA ILE A 131 -2.52 -2.52 9.64
C ILE A 131 -1.61 -1.28 9.53
N GLY A 132 -2.20 -0.12 9.29
CA GLY A 132 -1.53 1.14 8.96
C GLY A 132 -1.05 1.24 7.50
N GLY A 133 -1.14 0.15 6.74
CA GLY A 133 -0.78 0.10 5.33
C GLY A 133 -1.75 0.91 4.46
N ARG A 134 -1.20 1.59 3.44
CA ARG A 134 -1.96 2.42 2.51
C ARG A 134 -2.15 1.74 1.15
N VAL A 135 -3.34 1.91 0.60
CA VAL A 135 -3.77 1.35 -0.69
C VAL A 135 -4.44 2.45 -1.51
N PRO A 136 -4.10 2.62 -2.79
CA PRO A 136 -4.84 3.52 -3.66
C PRO A 136 -6.30 3.03 -3.84
N ILE A 137 -7.26 3.94 -3.97
CA ILE A 137 -8.69 3.61 -4.15
C ILE A 137 -9.32 4.22 -5.40
N GLU A 138 -8.47 4.62 -6.34
CA GLU A 138 -8.90 5.06 -7.67
C GLU A 138 -9.33 3.89 -8.55
#